data_AF-X6LAH4-F1
#
_entry.id   AF-X6LAH4-F1
#
_cell.length_a   1.000
_cell.length_b   1.000
_cell.length_c   1.000
_cell.angle_alpha   90.00
_cell.angle_beta   90.00
_cell.angle_gamma   90.00
#
_symmetry.space_group_name_H-M   'P 1'
#
loop_
_entity.id
_entity.type
_entity.pdbx_description
1 polymer ?
#
loop_
_entity_poly.entity_id
_entity_poly.type
_entity_poly.pdbx_seq_one_letter_code
_entity_poly.pdbx_strand_id
1 'polypeptide(L)'
;MLLFEAERKGESKENKRTIFSFSDCYSKAWVSFTNESQKLDTLICCICNQIANNAMELHCDEHENVDQIYLVGEQCLQKYLKQNNGKCPIQQHEHCKFSQIKTARKFVSELL
;
A
#
# COMPACT_ATOMS: atom_id res chain seq x y z
N MET A 1 -12.72 3.63 13.76
CA MET A 1 -13.87 3.20 14.57
C MET A 1 -13.56 1.79 15.07
N LEU A 2 -13.55 1.58 16.39
CA LEU A 2 -13.21 0.30 17.02
C LEU A 2 -14.45 -0.61 17.06
N LEU A 3 -14.26 -1.91 16.80
CA LEU A 3 -15.14 -2.98 17.28
C LEU A 3 -14.28 -4.08 17.91
N PHE A 4 -14.55 -4.39 19.17
CA PHE A 4 -14.09 -5.59 19.87
C PHE A 4 -15.19 -6.64 19.78
N GLU A 5 -14.85 -7.90 19.44
CA GLU A 5 -15.63 -9.06 19.87
C GLU A 5 -14.75 -10.25 20.25
N ALA A 6 -15.30 -11.05 21.16
CA ALA A 6 -14.65 -11.88 22.16
C ALA A 6 -14.10 -13.24 21.67
N GLU A 7 -13.21 -13.82 22.48
CA GLU A 7 -12.47 -15.06 22.25
C GLU A 7 -13.36 -16.30 22.05
N ARG A 8 -13.01 -17.13 21.05
CA ARG A 8 -13.22 -18.59 21.10
C ARG A 8 -11.94 -19.30 20.64
N LYS A 9 -11.49 -20.27 21.47
CA LYS A 9 -10.29 -21.09 21.32
C LYS A 9 -10.36 -22.00 20.10
N GLY A 10 -9.24 -22.09 19.38
CA GLY A 10 -8.95 -23.06 18.33
C GLY A 10 -7.60 -22.71 17.70
N GLU A 11 -6.55 -23.47 18.03
CA GLU A 11 -5.18 -23.22 17.57
C GLU A 11 -5.03 -23.47 16.07
N SER A 12 -4.84 -22.40 15.32
CA SER A 12 -3.91 -22.35 14.20
C SER A 12 -3.19 -21.01 14.29
N LYS A 13 -1.85 -21.02 14.23
CA LYS A 13 -1.00 -19.81 14.33
C LYS A 13 -1.10 -18.99 13.05
N GLU A 14 -2.30 -18.53 12.72
CA GLU A 14 -2.45 -17.44 11.78
C GLU A 14 -2.25 -16.16 12.59
N ASN A 15 -1.16 -15.46 12.28
CA ASN A 15 -0.79 -14.19 12.87
C ASN A 15 -2.04 -13.29 12.88
N LYS A 16 -2.73 -13.17 14.03
CA LYS A 16 -3.84 -12.23 14.25
C LYS A 16 -3.25 -10.82 14.19
N ARG A 17 -2.86 -10.39 13.00
CA ARG A 17 -2.69 -8.99 12.67
C ARG A 17 -4.09 -8.43 12.80
N THR A 18 -4.31 -7.66 13.86
CA THR A 18 -5.42 -6.72 13.95
C THR A 18 -5.64 -6.14 12.56
N ILE A 19 -6.81 -6.39 11.98
CA ILE A 19 -7.20 -5.82 10.70
C ILE A 19 -7.47 -4.35 10.99
N PHE A 20 -6.40 -3.58 11.16
CA PHE A 20 -6.47 -2.14 11.02
C PHE A 20 -6.91 -1.93 9.58
N SER A 21 -8.17 -1.55 9.42
CA SER A 21 -8.61 -0.93 8.17
C SER A 21 -7.81 0.35 8.04
N PHE A 22 -6.68 0.26 7.36
CA PHE A 22 -5.96 1.44 6.91
C PHE A 22 -6.94 2.29 6.10
N SER A 23 -6.83 3.61 6.22
CA SER A 23 -7.58 4.54 5.38
C SER A 23 -7.05 4.46 3.94
N ASP A 24 -7.90 4.87 3.00
CA ASP A 24 -7.52 4.92 1.59
C ASP A 24 -6.36 5.91 1.36
N CYS A 25 -5.80 5.91 0.14
CA CYS A 25 -4.76 6.85 -0.26
C CYS A 25 -5.23 8.31 -0.14
N TYR A 26 -4.29 9.22 0.12
CA TYR A 26 -4.60 10.64 0.29
C TYR A 26 -4.78 11.32 -1.06
N SER A 27 -5.76 12.23 -1.14
CA SER A 27 -6.04 12.91 -2.40
C SER A 27 -4.83 13.71 -2.90
N LYS A 28 -4.38 13.42 -4.12
CA LYS A 28 -3.28 14.15 -4.77
C LYS A 28 -3.59 15.63 -4.88
N ALA A 29 -4.84 16.00 -5.19
CA ALA A 29 -5.26 17.38 -5.34
C ALA A 29 -5.11 18.17 -4.03
N TRP A 30 -5.56 17.59 -2.91
CA TRP A 30 -5.44 18.21 -1.59
C TRP A 30 -3.99 18.33 -1.14
N VAL A 31 -3.20 17.26 -1.25
CA VAL A 31 -1.78 17.28 -0.84
C VAL A 31 -0.96 18.25 -1.70
N SER A 32 -1.25 18.35 -3.00
CA SER A 32 -0.55 19.30 -3.91
C SER A 32 -0.95 20.76 -3.67
N PHE A 33 -2.07 21.00 -2.97
CA PHE A 33 -2.49 22.36 -2.63
C PHE A 33 -1.65 22.94 -1.47
N THR A 34 -1.18 22.10 -0.56
CA THR A 34 -0.44 22.51 0.65
C THR A 34 1.07 22.25 0.58
N ASN A 35 1.54 21.54 -0.44
CA ASN A 35 2.93 21.11 -0.57
C ASN A 35 3.49 21.38 -1.97
N GLU A 36 4.80 21.58 -2.09
CA GLU A 36 5.49 21.72 -3.39
C GLU A 36 5.45 20.40 -4.19
N SER A 37 5.20 20.50 -5.50
CA SER A 37 4.84 19.35 -6.35
C SER A 37 5.99 18.40 -6.69
N GLN A 38 7.24 18.86 -6.66
CA GLN A 38 8.37 18.14 -7.28
C GLN A 38 8.69 16.77 -6.65
N LYS A 39 8.27 16.52 -5.40
CA LYS A 39 8.51 15.24 -4.69
C LYS A 39 7.26 14.38 -4.54
N LEU A 40 6.11 14.84 -5.02
CA LEU A 40 4.84 14.12 -4.83
C LEU A 40 4.70 12.97 -5.83
N ASP A 41 5.28 13.09 -7.02
CA ASP A 41 5.13 12.07 -8.07
C ASP A 41 5.77 10.72 -7.69
N THR A 42 6.83 10.73 -6.89
CA THR A 42 7.45 9.51 -6.34
C THR A 42 6.61 8.84 -5.26
N LEU A 43 5.55 9.50 -4.79
CA LEU A 43 4.66 9.02 -3.73
C LEU A 43 3.30 8.57 -4.26
N ILE A 44 3.13 8.49 -5.58
CA ILE A 44 1.86 8.11 -6.20
C ILE A 44 1.64 6.59 -6.10
N CYS A 45 0.46 6.21 -5.62
CA CYS A 45 -0.01 4.84 -5.68
C CYS A 45 -0.33 4.45 -7.13
N CYS A 46 0.32 3.41 -7.65
CA CYS A 46 0.15 2.94 -9.01
C CYS A 46 -1.24 2.34 -9.32
N ILE A 47 -2.09 2.11 -8.31
CA ILE A 47 -3.44 1.55 -8.47
C ILE A 47 -4.51 2.66 -8.59
N CYS A 48 -4.52 3.62 -7.66
CA CYS A 48 -5.56 4.64 -7.58
C CYS A 48 -5.11 6.05 -8.02
N ASN A 49 -3.82 6.20 -8.36
CA ASN A 49 -3.21 7.45 -8.81
C ASN A 49 -3.32 8.62 -7.79
N GLN A 50 -3.44 8.28 -6.51
CA GLN A 50 -3.44 9.21 -5.36
C GLN A 50 -2.13 9.08 -4.56
N ILE A 51 -1.91 9.89 -3.53
CA ILE A 51 -0.71 9.79 -2.68
C ILE A 51 -0.83 8.55 -1.78
N ALA A 52 0.16 7.66 -1.86
CA ALA A 52 0.13 6.34 -1.25
C ALA A 52 0.11 6.40 0.29
N ASN A 53 -1.04 6.12 0.91
CA ASN A 53 -1.12 5.95 2.35
C ASN A 53 -0.55 4.59 2.78
N ASN A 54 0.20 4.56 3.88
CA ASN A 54 0.89 3.37 4.37
C ASN A 54 1.68 2.68 3.24
N ALA A 55 2.48 3.47 2.53
CA ALA A 55 3.13 3.06 1.29
C ALA A 55 3.87 1.71 1.38
N MET A 56 3.71 0.92 0.33
CA MET A 56 4.32 -0.37 0.07
C MET A 56 5.07 -0.33 -1.26
N GLU A 57 6.13 -1.11 -1.39
CA GLU A 57 6.83 -1.38 -2.64
C GLU A 57 6.44 -2.74 -3.17
N LEU A 58 6.31 -2.87 -4.49
CA LEU A 58 6.30 -4.17 -5.15
C LEU A 58 7.73 -4.57 -5.49
N HIS A 59 8.12 -5.78 -5.12
CA HIS A 59 9.45 -6.36 -5.36
C HIS A 59 9.32 -7.68 -6.13
N CYS A 60 8.63 -7.63 -7.26
CA CYS A 60 8.46 -8.80 -8.08
C CYS A 60 9.76 -9.08 -8.83
N ASP A 61 10.11 -10.37 -8.99
CA ASP A 61 11.36 -10.76 -9.67
C ASP A 61 11.32 -10.31 -11.15
N GLU A 62 10.11 -10.20 -11.71
CA GLU A 62 9.81 -9.65 -13.04
C GLU A 62 10.11 -8.14 -13.17
N HIS A 63 10.25 -7.42 -12.05
CA HIS A 63 10.47 -5.98 -11.98
C HIS A 63 11.81 -5.58 -11.36
N GLU A 64 12.66 -6.55 -10.98
CA GLU A 64 13.93 -6.31 -10.28
C GLU A 64 14.96 -5.52 -11.11
N ASN A 65 14.87 -5.57 -12.44
CA ASN A 65 15.81 -4.92 -13.37
C ASN A 65 15.35 -3.55 -13.90
N VAL A 66 14.22 -3.03 -13.41
CA VAL A 66 13.72 -1.72 -13.83
C VAL A 66 14.13 -0.71 -12.77
N ASP A 67 14.77 0.40 -13.15
CA ASP A 67 15.05 1.54 -12.25
C ASP A 67 13.76 2.22 -11.70
N GLN A 68 12.61 1.59 -11.89
CA GLN A 68 11.29 2.08 -11.53
C GLN A 68 10.78 1.41 -10.26
N ILE A 69 10.57 2.22 -9.23
CA ILE A 69 9.93 1.79 -7.98
C ILE A 69 8.41 1.81 -8.17
N TYR A 70 7.75 0.67 -7.96
CA TYR A 70 6.29 0.58 -7.96
C TYR A 70 5.72 0.77 -6.57
N LEU A 71 5.31 2.01 -6.28
CA LEU A 71 4.70 2.38 -5.01
C LEU A 71 3.19 2.12 -5.00
N VAL A 72 2.68 1.55 -3.92
CA VAL A 72 1.25 1.27 -3.76
C VAL A 72 0.81 1.52 -2.32
N GLY A 73 -0.41 2.06 -2.12
CA GLY A 73 -0.99 2.16 -0.79
C GLY A 73 -1.40 0.78 -0.26
N GLU A 74 -1.15 0.50 1.02
CA GLU A 74 -1.38 -0.83 1.61
C GLU A 74 -2.82 -1.30 1.45
N GLN A 75 -3.81 -0.43 1.71
CA GLN A 75 -5.21 -0.79 1.54
C GLN A 75 -5.59 -1.03 0.07
N CYS A 76 -5.05 -0.23 -0.85
CA CYS A 76 -5.27 -0.41 -2.29
C CYS A 76 -4.73 -1.77 -2.74
N LEU A 77 -3.52 -2.13 -2.30
CA LEU A 77 -2.91 -3.41 -2.63
C LEU A 77 -3.72 -4.59 -2.05
N GLN A 78 -4.13 -4.52 -0.79
CA GLN A 78 -4.93 -5.57 -0.16
C GLN A 78 -6.27 -5.79 -0.87
N LYS A 79 -6.99 -4.71 -1.20
CA LYS A 79 -8.24 -4.77 -1.97
C LYS A 79 -8.01 -5.41 -3.35
N TYR A 80 -6.96 -4.96 -4.04
CA TYR A 80 -6.61 -5.44 -5.37
C TYR A 80 -6.28 -6.94 -5.39
N LEU A 81 -5.38 -7.39 -4.51
CA LEU A 81 -4.96 -8.79 -4.46
C LEU A 81 -6.15 -9.72 -4.17
N LYS A 82 -7.07 -9.30 -3.29
CA LYS A 82 -8.30 -10.06 -3.01
C LYS A 82 -9.21 -10.21 -4.24
N GLN A 83 -9.30 -9.16 -5.06
CA GLN A 83 -10.15 -9.13 -6.25
C GLN A 83 -9.51 -9.81 -7.48
N ASN A 84 -8.18 -9.90 -7.52
CA ASN A 84 -7.41 -10.37 -8.67
C ASN A 84 -6.60 -11.63 -8.37
N ASN A 85 -7.09 -12.48 -7.44
CA ASN A 85 -6.47 -13.78 -7.11
C ASN A 85 -4.98 -13.70 -6.72
N GLY A 86 -4.56 -12.61 -6.08
CA GLY A 86 -3.18 -12.41 -5.65
C GLY A 86 -2.19 -12.01 -6.75
N LYS A 87 -2.68 -11.76 -7.98
CA LYS A 87 -1.84 -11.36 -9.11
C LYS A 87 -1.28 -9.96 -8.96
N CYS A 88 -0.11 -9.73 -9.53
CA CYS A 88 0.57 -8.44 -9.47
C CYS A 88 -0.19 -7.33 -10.23
N PRO A 89 -0.39 -6.14 -9.64
CA PRO A 89 -1.13 -5.04 -10.27
C PRO A 89 -0.44 -4.44 -11.51
N ILE A 90 0.84 -4.74 -11.75
CA ILE A 90 1.58 -4.18 -12.89
C ILE A 90 1.42 -5.05 -14.14
N GLN A 91 1.65 -6.36 -14.03
CA GLN A 91 1.69 -7.29 -15.17
C GLN A 91 0.97 -8.63 -14.95
N GLN A 92 0.17 -8.74 -13.88
CA GLN A 92 -0.69 -9.91 -13.62
C GLN A 92 0.03 -11.26 -13.48
N HIS A 93 1.33 -11.27 -13.24
CA HIS A 93 2.06 -12.48 -12.90
C HIS A 93 1.70 -12.95 -11.47
N GLU A 94 1.96 -14.22 -11.20
CA GLU A 94 1.77 -14.85 -9.89
C GLU A 94 2.88 -14.42 -8.93
N HIS A 95 2.73 -14.73 -7.63
CA HIS A 95 3.74 -14.49 -6.59
C HIS A 95 4.18 -13.02 -6.42
N CYS A 96 3.22 -12.09 -6.42
CA CYS A 96 3.49 -10.69 -6.12
C CYS A 96 4.12 -10.55 -4.72
N LYS A 97 5.40 -10.15 -4.66
CA LYS A 97 6.10 -9.83 -3.41
C LYS A 97 6.02 -8.34 -3.16
N PHE A 98 5.86 -7.96 -1.91
CA PHE A 98 5.77 -6.56 -1.52
C PHE A 98 6.29 -6.33 -0.11
N SER A 99 6.82 -5.14 0.15
CA SER A 99 7.38 -4.76 1.45
C SER A 99 6.98 -3.34 1.85
N GLN A 100 7.09 -3.02 3.13
CA GLN A 100 6.80 -1.67 3.63
C GLN A 100 7.99 -0.74 3.37
N ILE A 101 7.76 0.42 2.76
CA ILE A 101 8.81 1.43 2.59
C ILE A 101 8.74 2.44 3.74
N LYS A 102 9.64 2.29 4.72
CA LYS A 102 9.71 3.20 5.88
C LYS A 102 9.92 4.67 5.48
N THR A 103 10.80 4.92 4.52
CA THR A 103 11.12 6.28 4.06
C THR A 103 9.93 6.94 3.37
N ALA A 104 9.24 6.25 2.46
CA ALA A 104 8.05 6.79 1.80
C ALA A 104 6.92 7.04 2.79
N ARG A 105 6.70 6.12 3.75
CA ARG A 105 5.72 6.32 4.83
C ARG A 105 6.03 7.56 5.67
N LYS A 106 7.30 7.79 6.00
CA LYS A 106 7.74 8.99 6.71
C LYS A 106 7.47 10.25 5.89
N PHE A 107 7.86 10.28 4.61
CA PHE A 107 7.58 11.42 3.75
C PHE A 107 6.09 11.71 3.63
N VAL A 108 5.25 10.69 3.40
CA VAL A 108 3.80 10.87 3.35
C VAL A 108 3.25 11.43 4.65
N SER A 109 3.77 11.00 5.81
CA SER A 109 3.35 11.57 7.11
C SER A 109 3.77 13.02 7.33
N GLU A 110 4.81 13.50 6.64
CA GLU A 110 5.27 14.90 6.71
C GLU A 110 4.47 15.83 5.78
N LEU A 111 3.66 15.27 4.87
CA LEU A 111 2.84 16.03 3.91
C LEU A 111 1.42 16.35 4.42
N LEU A 112 1.02 15.78 5.56
CA LEU A 112 -0.34 15.77 6.12
C LEU A 112 -0.40 16.53 7.43
#